data_AF-A0A497HI01-F1
#
_entry.id   AF-A0A497HI01-F1
#
_cell.length_a   1.000
_cell.length_b   1.000
_cell.length_c   1.000
_cell.angle_alpha   90.00
_cell.angle_beta   90.00
_cell.angle_gamma   90.00
#
_symmetry.space_group_name_H-M   'P 1'
#
loop_
_entity.id
_entity.type
_entity.pdbx_description
1 polymer ?
#
loop_
_entity_poly.entity_id
_entity_poly.type
_entity_poly.pdbx_seq_one_letter_code
_entity_poly.pdbx_strand_id
1 'polypeptide(L)' 'MSHANIIAIIWTIGIGVGAIIAGYLLTNERTKEWSEKKITLVSVLLSFLLVALIISFLRRG' A
#
# COMPACT_ATOMS: atom_id res chain seq x y z
N MET A 1 24.57 1.14 -3.45
CA MET A 1 23.27 1.66 -3.95
C MET A 1 22.96 2.95 -3.21
N SER A 2 22.59 4.03 -3.91
CA SER A 2 22.21 5.30 -3.27
C SER A 2 20.93 5.14 -2.45
N HIS A 3 20.83 5.79 -1.30
CA HIS A 3 19.62 5.81 -0.45
C HIS A 3 18.37 6.24 -1.25
N ALA A 4 18.52 7.10 -2.25
CA ALA A 4 17.43 7.55 -3.12
C ALA A 4 16.79 6.38 -3.93
N ASN A 5 17.59 5.41 -4.37
CA ASN A 5 17.08 4.26 -5.12
C ASN A 5 16.23 3.33 -4.23
N ILE A 6 16.64 3.15 -2.98
CA ILE A 6 15.91 2.32 -2.00
C ILE A 6 14.55 2.97 -1.71
N ILE A 7 14.51 4.28 -1.50
CA ILE A 7 13.27 5.01 -1.27
C ILE A 7 12.35 4.88 -2.49
N ALA A 8 12.86 5.07 -3.70
CA ALA A 8 12.08 4.94 -4.92
C ALA A 8 11.45 3.54 -5.05
N ILE A 9 12.23 2.47 -4.81
CA ILE A 9 11.73 1.09 -4.84
C ILE A 9 10.61 0.87 -3.81
N ILE A 10 10.77 1.35 -2.58
CA ILE A 10 9.75 1.23 -1.53
C ILE A 10 8.45 1.94 -1.94
N TRP A 11 8.56 3.15 -2.50
CA TRP A 11 7.41 3.89 -3.00
C TRP A 11 6.68 3.14 -4.12
N THR A 12 7.41 2.62 -5.11
CA THR A 12 6.81 1.84 -6.21
C THR A 12 6.10 0.59 -5.69
N ILE A 13 6.70 -0.14 -4.74
CA ILE A 13 6.09 -1.31 -4.11
C ILE A 13 4.82 -0.92 -3.35
N GLY A 14 4.87 0.14 -2.54
CA GLY A 14 3.74 0.61 -1.75
C GLY A 14 2.52 1.02 -2.60
N ILE A 15 2.78 1.73 -3.72
CA ILE A 15 1.74 2.10 -4.70
C ILE A 15 1.16 0.85 -5.36
N GLY A 16 2.02 -0.08 -5.81
CA GLY A 16 1.59 -1.33 -6.47
C GLY A 16 0.69 -2.19 -5.58
N VAL A 17 1.07 -2.39 -4.32
CA VAL A 17 0.25 -3.16 -3.37
C VAL A 17 -1.06 -2.44 -3.07
N GLY A 18 -1.05 -1.11 -2.93
CA GLY A 18 -2.27 -0.32 -2.71
C GLY A 18 -3.29 -0.47 -3.83
N ALA A 19 -2.83 -0.46 -5.09
CA ALA A 19 -3.70 -0.66 -6.26
C ALA A 19 -4.31 -2.06 -6.30
N ILE A 20 -3.53 -3.11 -5.96
CA ILE A 20 -4.02 -4.50 -5.89
C ILE A 20 -5.10 -4.63 -4.81
N ILE A 21 -4.88 -4.07 -3.62
CA ILE A 21 -5.85 -4.11 -2.51
C ILE A 21 -7.13 -3.36 -2.88
N ALA A 22 -7.01 -2.15 -3.46
CA ALA A 22 -8.16 -1.39 -3.90
C ALA A 22 -8.98 -2.15 -4.96
N GLY A 23 -8.32 -2.77 -5.94
CA GLY A 23 -8.97 -3.59 -6.96
C GLY A 23 -9.66 -4.82 -6.37
N TYR A 24 -9.03 -5.49 -5.40
CA TYR A 24 -9.64 -6.62 -4.68
C TYR A 24 -10.87 -6.19 -3.88
N LEU A 25 -10.80 -5.06 -3.18
CA LEU A 25 -11.94 -4.50 -2.44
C LEU A 25 -13.06 -4.03 -3.37
N LEU A 26 -12.77 -3.56 -4.58
CA LEU A 26 -13.81 -3.18 -5.54
C LEU A 26 -14.51 -4.38 -6.17
N THR A 27 -13.81 -5.50 -6.35
CA THR A 27 -14.37 -6.73 -6.95
C THR A 27 -15.12 -7.61 -5.98
N ASN A 28 -14.87 -7.47 -4.67
CA ASN A 28 -15.54 -8.27 -3.65
C ASN A 28 -17.00 -7.82 -3.44
N GLU A 29 -17.93 -8.77 -3.49
CA GLU A 29 -19.37 -8.47 -3.43
C GLU A 29 -19.82 -7.92 -2.08
N ARG A 30 -19.09 -8.24 -0.99
CA ARG A 30 -19.36 -7.69 0.35
C ARG A 30 -19.03 -6.20 0.48
N THR A 31 -18.22 -5.68 -0.43
CA THR A 31 -17.73 -4.29 -0.42
C THR A 31 -18.36 -3.44 -1.52
N LYS A 32 -19.30 -3.98 -2.31
CA LYS A 32 -20.08 -3.20 -3.30
C LYS A 32 -20.88 -2.05 -2.68
N GLU A 33 -21.28 -2.17 -1.42
CA GLU A 33 -21.95 -1.08 -0.69
C GLU A 33 -20.97 -0.04 -0.11
N TRP A 34 -19.67 -0.32 -0.14
CA TRP A 34 -18.69 0.63 0.36
C TRP A 34 -18.50 1.76 -0.65
N SER A 35 -18.75 2.98 -0.18
CA SER A 35 -18.36 4.19 -0.91
C SER A 35 -16.89 4.11 -1.30
N GLU A 36 -16.58 4.47 -2.55
CA GLU A 36 -15.22 4.52 -3.11
C GLU A 36 -14.22 5.25 -2.20
N LYS A 37 -14.67 6.30 -1.48
CA LYS A 37 -13.85 7.03 -0.51
C LYS A 37 -13.32 6.14 0.62
N LYS A 38 -14.13 5.20 1.11
CA LYS A 38 -13.74 4.27 2.18
C LYS A 38 -12.72 3.24 1.69
N ILE A 39 -12.91 2.72 0.47
CA ILE A 39 -12.00 1.75 -0.14
C ILE A 39 -10.62 2.39 -0.37
N THR A 40 -10.61 3.60 -0.91
CA THR A 40 -9.37 4.37 -1.10
C THR A 40 -8.67 4.64 0.23
N LEU A 41 -9.41 5.08 1.27
CA LEU A 41 -8.85 5.34 2.60
C LEU A 41 -8.19 4.09 3.21
N VAL A 42 -8.87 2.94 3.16
CA VAL A 42 -8.33 1.68 3.68
C VAL A 42 -7.10 1.22 2.89
N SER A 43 -7.14 1.35 1.57
CA SER A 43 -6.02 0.97 0.71
C SER A 43 -4.78 1.85 0.97
N VAL A 44 -4.98 3.16 1.17
CA VAL A 44 -3.91 4.09 1.54
C VAL A 44 -3.32 3.74 2.91
N LEU A 45 -4.16 3.47 3.91
CA LEU A 45 -3.70 3.06 5.24
C LEU A 45 -2.87 1.77 5.20
N LEU A 46 -3.30 0.78 4.42
CA LEU A 46 -2.56 -0.47 4.23
C LEU A 46 -1.22 -0.25 3.54
N SER A 47 -1.17 0.59 2.52
CA SER A 47 0.09 0.98 1.85
C SER A 47 1.07 1.66 2.82
N PHE A 48 0.60 2.60 3.66
CA PHE A 48 1.45 3.22 4.69
C PHE A 48 2.00 2.21 5.69
N LEU A 49 1.18 1.24 6.11
CA LEU A 49 1.56 0.21 7.07
C LEU A 49 2.65 -0.71 6.48
N LEU A 50 2.54 -1.06 5.20
CA LEU A 50 3.55 -1.81 4.45
C LEU A 50 4.87 -1.06 4.32
N VAL A 51 4.80 0.22 3.95
CA VAL A 51 6.00 1.08 3.86
C VAL A 51 6.69 1.17 5.22
N ALA A 52 5.94 1.39 6.30
CA ALA A 52 6.49 1.44 7.66
C ALA A 52 7.15 0.11 8.06
N LEU A 53 6.55 -1.03 7.71
CA LEU A 53 7.11 -2.35 7.93
C LEU A 53 8.44 -2.54 7.20
N ILE A 54 8.49 -2.21 5.91
CA ILE A 54 9.71 -2.36 5.10
C ILE A 54 10.83 -1.45 5.61
N ILE A 55 10.52 -0.20 5.96
CA ILE A 55 11.51 0.73 6.55
C ILE A 55 12.03 0.19 7.89
N SER A 56 11.15 -0.39 8.73
CA SER A 56 11.54 -1.00 10.00
C SER A 56 12.49 -2.18 9.80
N PHE A 57 12.22 -3.03 8.80
CA PHE A 57 13.12 -4.14 8.43
C PHE A 57 14.47 -3.63 7.92
N LEU A 58 14.48 -2.64 7.04
CA LEU A 58 15.71 -2.04 6.51
C LEU A 58 16.55 -1.34 7.59
N ARG A 59 15.92 -0.80 8.64
CA ARG A 59 16.63 -0.16 9.76
C ARG A 59 17.27 -1.17 10.72
N ARG A 60 16.77 -2.41 10.77
CA ARG A 60 17.32 -3.48 11.63
C ARG A 60 18.42 -4.31 10.95
N GLY A 61 18.55 -4.22 9.62
CA GLY A 61 19.54 -4.93 8.82
C GLY A 61 20.85 -4.16 8.65
#